data_AF-A0A2V6V8Z1-F1
#
_entry.id   AF-A0A2V6V8Z1-F1
#
_cell.length_a   1.000
_cell.length_b   1.000
_cell.length_c   1.000
_cell.angle_alpha   90.00
_cell.angle_beta   90.00
_cell.angle_gamma   90.00
#
_symmetry.space_group_name_H-M   'P 1'
#
loop_
_entity.id
_entity.type
_entity.pdbx_description
1 polymer ?
#
loop_
_entity_poly.entity_id
_entity_poly.type
_entity_poly.pdbx_seq_one_letter_code
_entity_poly.pdbx_strand_id
1 'polypeptide(L)'
;MPARTGGEYLKGLQAQEREVWLRGERVKDVTTHPGLRNGALAIASLYDMQHDPQLRDEMTYVSPTSSDRVGLSFINPRTHEDVARRGKMMLNWARTTCGMMGRSPDFMNVTFAAWGAAADYFARGRSQFGQNIKRYYEYIRENDLTLTHSLINLQRSRDVSGMFNLKEGTALRIVRETDAGVVVSGARVLATLGPISDEIAVYSPRLARHTDPHSPFALNFAIPCGTPGLKFLCRESFDLGRSRFDHPLGSRFEEMDCVVFFDDVLVPWERVFVLGDVEILNDTAFATHSMTHTAHQGAAKNLAKCEFVLGVALLMTETLGNAHLPHAEERIGELIMYTELMKACMRAAEADAKLDQWGVMCPAGMPAEVTRNLFMTAYPRMVEILQLLGSSSFMIIPSEADFSGPLKPEIEQYLATDSTSARERVKLFRLAWDIAGSAFGSRQVLYERFFASDPLTRARVLKTVFPAKEVTDRVREFLARSDEA
;
A
#
# COMPACT_ATOMS: atom_id res chain seq x y z
N MET A 1 -10.16 -10.91 22.16
CA MET A 1 -10.08 -11.35 20.75
C MET A 1 -8.72 -10.93 20.21
N PRO A 2 -8.01 -11.79 19.46
CA PRO A 2 -6.75 -11.49 18.79
C PRO A 2 -6.76 -10.25 17.90
N ALA A 3 -7.87 -9.97 17.19
CA ALA A 3 -8.03 -8.73 16.45
C ALA A 3 -7.91 -7.54 17.40
N ARG A 4 -6.86 -6.73 17.20
CA ARG A 4 -6.45 -5.67 18.12
C ARG A 4 -7.41 -4.51 18.09
N THR A 5 -7.51 -3.81 19.22
CA THR A 5 -8.01 -2.43 19.31
C THR A 5 -6.90 -1.45 18.92
N GLY A 6 -7.27 -0.22 18.58
CA GLY A 6 -6.31 0.85 18.32
C GLY A 6 -5.42 1.14 19.54
N GLY A 7 -5.98 1.06 20.74
CA GLY A 7 -5.23 1.22 21.98
C GLY A 7 -4.17 0.13 22.21
N GLU A 8 -4.46 -1.13 21.87
CA GLU A 8 -3.50 -2.23 21.94
C GLU A 8 -2.37 -2.07 20.92
N TYR A 9 -2.70 -1.65 19.69
CA TYR A 9 -1.70 -1.32 18.67
C TYR A 9 -0.75 -0.22 19.13
N LEU A 10 -1.27 0.92 19.64
CA LEU A 10 -0.44 2.02 20.13
C LEU A 10 0.47 1.59 21.31
N LYS A 11 -0.06 0.78 22.23
CA LYS A 11 0.76 0.21 23.32
C LYS A 11 1.84 -0.72 22.79
N GLY A 12 1.55 -1.52 21.76
CA GLY A 12 2.53 -2.35 21.07
C GLY A 12 3.66 -1.54 20.43
N LEU A 13 3.36 -0.34 19.91
CA LEU A 13 4.38 0.59 19.43
C LEU A 13 5.24 1.14 20.58
N GLN A 14 4.64 1.49 21.71
CA GLN A 14 5.37 2.02 22.88
C GLN A 14 6.25 0.96 23.57
N ALA A 15 5.90 -0.32 23.44
CA ALA A 15 6.58 -1.42 24.12
C ALA A 15 7.90 -1.88 23.46
N GLN A 16 8.24 -1.42 22.25
CA GLN A 16 9.52 -1.79 21.62
C GLN A 16 10.50 -0.62 21.58
N GLU A 17 11.77 -0.91 21.85
CA GLU A 17 12.88 0.04 21.75
C GLU A 17 13.30 0.24 20.29
N ARG A 18 12.47 0.92 19.51
CA ARG A 18 12.77 1.23 18.10
C ARG A 18 13.82 2.34 17.99
N GLU A 19 14.73 2.22 17.02
CA GLU A 19 15.66 3.29 16.67
C GLU A 19 15.16 4.03 15.41
N VAL A 20 14.45 5.14 15.64
CA VAL A 20 13.88 5.99 14.58
C VAL A 20 14.52 7.36 14.63
N TRP A 21 14.93 7.87 13.47
CA TRP A 21 15.56 9.18 13.30
C TRP A 21 14.73 10.06 12.37
N LEU A 22 14.50 11.30 12.77
CA LEU A 22 13.75 12.30 12.00
C LEU A 22 14.31 13.70 12.31
N ARG A 23 14.64 14.47 11.26
CA ARG A 23 15.25 15.80 11.36
C ARG A 23 16.54 15.85 12.19
N GLY A 24 17.37 14.81 12.06
CA GLY A 24 18.64 14.71 12.80
C GLY A 24 18.52 14.30 14.27
N GLU A 25 17.30 14.04 14.76
CA GLU A 25 17.05 13.65 16.14
C GLU A 25 16.48 12.24 16.25
N ARG A 26 16.81 11.53 17.33
CA ARG A 26 16.20 10.25 17.65
C ARG A 26 14.80 10.48 18.22
N VAL A 27 13.80 9.85 17.61
CA VAL A 27 12.42 9.87 18.08
C VAL A 27 12.31 8.99 19.32
N LYS A 28 11.87 9.56 20.43
CA LYS A 28 11.68 8.84 21.70
C LYS A 28 10.43 7.95 21.71
N ASP A 29 9.33 8.45 21.15
CA ASP A 29 8.06 7.75 21.08
C ASP A 29 7.32 8.16 19.80
N VAL A 30 7.11 7.18 18.93
CA VAL A 30 6.46 7.35 17.62
C VAL A 30 4.97 7.66 17.75
N THR A 31 4.34 7.31 18.88
CA THR A 31 2.90 7.54 19.12
C THR A 31 2.59 8.98 19.54
N THR A 32 3.60 9.72 20.00
CA THR A 32 3.44 11.11 20.46
C THR A 32 4.23 12.12 19.62
N HIS A 33 5.23 11.66 18.85
CA HIS A 33 6.02 12.53 17.97
C HIS A 33 5.14 13.25 16.94
N PRO A 34 5.19 14.61 16.84
CA PRO A 34 4.26 15.39 16.01
C PRO A 34 4.17 14.95 14.56
N GLY A 35 5.29 14.58 13.92
CA GLY A 35 5.31 14.16 12.52
C GLY A 35 4.95 12.69 12.25
N LEU A 36 4.56 11.92 13.27
CA LEU A 36 4.26 10.47 13.17
C LEU A 36 2.95 10.09 13.87
N ARG A 37 2.59 10.75 14.97
CA ARG A 37 1.46 10.40 15.84
C ARG A 37 0.13 10.27 15.09
N ASN A 38 -0.13 11.14 14.13
CA ASN A 38 -1.41 11.15 13.43
C ASN A 38 -1.53 9.95 12.46
N GLY A 39 -0.43 9.56 11.82
CA GLY A 39 -0.38 8.31 11.03
C GLY A 39 -0.60 7.08 11.90
N ALA A 40 -0.01 7.04 13.10
CA ALA A 40 -0.28 5.96 14.07
C ALA A 40 -1.75 5.95 14.52
N LEU A 41 -2.34 7.12 14.80
CA LEU A 41 -3.76 7.24 15.16
C LEU A 41 -4.69 6.82 14.01
N ALA A 42 -4.31 7.07 12.76
CA ALA A 42 -5.06 6.61 11.61
C ALA A 42 -5.09 5.07 11.55
N ILE A 43 -3.94 4.40 11.71
CA ILE A 43 -3.89 2.94 11.80
C ILE A 43 -4.69 2.43 13.00
N ALA A 44 -4.55 3.06 14.17
CA ALA A 44 -5.32 2.71 15.37
C ALA A 44 -6.83 2.75 15.12
N SER A 45 -7.32 3.75 14.38
CA SER A 45 -8.75 3.85 14.05
C SER A 45 -9.25 2.72 13.16
N LEU A 46 -8.39 2.16 12.30
CA LEU A 46 -8.73 1.00 11.47
C LEU A 46 -8.89 -0.27 12.32
N TYR A 47 -8.04 -0.43 13.34
CA TYR A 47 -8.17 -1.50 14.32
C TYR A 47 -9.47 -1.38 15.13
N ASP A 48 -9.83 -0.17 15.58
CA ASP A 48 -11.07 0.06 16.32
C ASP A 48 -12.33 -0.32 15.52
N MET A 49 -12.32 -0.18 14.18
CA MET A 49 -13.42 -0.64 13.31
C MET A 49 -13.69 -2.15 13.43
N GLN A 50 -12.69 -2.95 13.77
CA GLN A 50 -12.88 -4.40 13.96
C GLN A 50 -13.73 -4.72 15.20
N HIS A 51 -13.88 -3.75 16.10
CA HIS A 51 -14.67 -3.86 17.34
C HIS A 51 -16.00 -3.13 17.27
N ASP A 52 -16.26 -2.36 16.21
CA ASP A 52 -17.57 -1.76 15.97
C ASP A 52 -18.63 -2.87 15.80
N PRO A 53 -19.66 -2.95 16.66
CA PRO A 53 -20.69 -3.98 16.57
C PRO A 53 -21.39 -4.07 15.21
N GLN A 54 -21.47 -2.97 14.46
CA GLN A 54 -22.12 -2.92 13.14
C GLN A 54 -21.21 -3.45 12.03
N LEU A 55 -19.89 -3.36 12.20
CA LEU A 55 -18.90 -3.74 11.19
C LEU A 55 -18.16 -5.04 11.53
N ARG A 56 -18.17 -5.48 12.78
CA ARG A 56 -17.35 -6.59 13.30
C ARG A 56 -17.38 -7.83 12.40
N ASP A 57 -18.55 -8.25 11.91
CA ASP A 57 -18.69 -9.45 11.08
C ASP A 57 -18.19 -9.25 9.64
N GLU A 58 -18.12 -8.00 9.17
CA GLU A 58 -17.45 -7.64 7.92
C GLU A 58 -15.96 -7.47 8.08
N MET A 59 -15.48 -7.12 9.28
CA MET A 59 -14.08 -6.81 9.54
C MET A 59 -13.28 -7.98 10.11
N THR A 60 -13.95 -9.01 10.66
CA THR A 60 -13.30 -10.15 11.34
C THR A 60 -13.88 -11.50 10.91
N TYR A 61 -13.16 -12.58 11.23
CA TYR A 61 -13.66 -13.95 11.15
C TYR A 61 -13.14 -14.79 12.32
N VAL A 62 -13.72 -15.98 12.49
CA VAL A 62 -13.28 -16.93 13.51
C VAL A 62 -12.01 -17.65 13.03
N SER A 63 -10.95 -17.54 13.81
CA SER A 63 -9.67 -18.19 13.54
C SER A 63 -9.83 -19.71 13.54
N PRO A 64 -9.26 -20.42 12.54
CA PRO A 64 -9.29 -21.87 12.51
C PRO A 64 -8.41 -22.53 13.58
N THR A 65 -7.49 -21.79 14.24
CA THR A 65 -6.57 -22.36 15.23
C THR A 65 -6.93 -22.00 16.66
N SER A 66 -7.36 -20.76 16.93
CA SER A 66 -7.71 -20.30 18.28
C SER A 66 -9.21 -20.30 18.57
N SER A 67 -10.06 -20.39 17.54
CA SER A 67 -11.52 -20.13 17.63
C SER A 67 -11.90 -18.71 18.09
N ASP A 68 -10.92 -17.83 18.28
CA ASP A 68 -11.18 -16.42 18.57
C ASP A 68 -11.38 -15.60 17.28
N ARG A 69 -11.81 -14.34 17.40
CA ARG A 69 -11.92 -13.42 16.26
C ARG A 69 -10.60 -12.76 15.89
N VAL A 70 -10.26 -12.86 14.61
CA VAL A 70 -9.06 -12.29 13.96
C VAL A 70 -9.49 -11.41 12.77
N GLY A 71 -8.64 -10.49 12.33
CA GLY A 71 -8.93 -9.59 11.20
C GLY A 71 -9.18 -10.33 9.89
N LEU A 72 -10.25 -9.98 9.16
CA LEU A 72 -10.68 -10.70 7.95
C LEU A 72 -9.66 -10.64 6.81
N SER A 73 -8.79 -9.64 6.75
CA SER A 73 -7.70 -9.58 5.77
C SER A 73 -6.76 -10.79 5.80
N PHE A 74 -6.67 -11.50 6.94
CA PHE A 74 -5.85 -12.70 7.09
C PHE A 74 -6.49 -13.98 6.57
N ILE A 75 -7.77 -13.97 6.17
CA ILE A 75 -8.42 -15.19 5.69
C ILE A 75 -7.68 -15.73 4.46
N ASN A 76 -7.54 -17.06 4.40
CA ASN A 76 -7.14 -17.80 3.22
C ASN A 76 -8.43 -18.18 2.48
N PRO A 77 -8.86 -17.43 1.45
CA PRO A 77 -10.16 -17.64 0.83
C PRO A 77 -10.23 -19.03 0.21
N ARG A 78 -11.37 -19.71 0.32
CA ARG A 78 -11.61 -21.00 -0.35
C ARG A 78 -12.78 -20.96 -1.32
N THR A 79 -13.57 -19.89 -1.27
CA THR A 79 -14.75 -19.68 -2.09
C THR A 79 -14.73 -18.27 -2.70
N HIS A 80 -15.54 -18.05 -3.75
CA HIS A 80 -15.75 -16.69 -4.29
C HIS A 80 -16.31 -15.74 -3.23
N GLU A 81 -17.17 -16.25 -2.35
CA GLU A 81 -17.74 -15.48 -1.23
C GLU A 81 -16.64 -15.00 -0.28
N ASP A 82 -15.67 -15.84 0.07
CA ASP A 82 -14.54 -15.42 0.91
C ASP A 82 -13.71 -14.30 0.26
N VAL A 83 -13.51 -14.38 -1.06
CA VAL A 83 -12.80 -13.33 -1.81
C VAL A 83 -13.57 -12.02 -1.77
N ALA A 84 -14.88 -12.06 -2.03
CA ALA A 84 -15.75 -10.88 -1.97
C ALA A 84 -15.83 -10.29 -0.55
N ARG A 85 -15.95 -11.14 0.48
CA ARG A 85 -15.94 -10.72 1.89
C ARG A 85 -14.64 -10.01 2.26
N ARG A 86 -13.49 -10.58 1.89
CA ARG A 86 -12.19 -9.94 2.11
C ARG A 86 -12.07 -8.62 1.31
N GLY A 87 -12.55 -8.60 0.06
CA GLY A 87 -12.64 -7.40 -0.77
C GLY A 87 -13.41 -6.26 -0.10
N LYS A 88 -14.58 -6.58 0.47
CA LYS A 88 -15.42 -5.63 1.22
C LYS A 88 -14.70 -5.09 2.46
N MET A 89 -14.03 -5.93 3.23
CA MET A 89 -13.25 -5.50 4.39
C MET A 89 -12.12 -4.54 4.03
N MET A 90 -11.32 -4.87 3.00
CA MET A 90 -10.26 -3.98 2.50
C MET A 90 -10.83 -2.64 2.04
N LEU A 91 -12.00 -2.65 1.38
CA LEU A 91 -12.68 -1.44 0.94
C LEU A 91 -13.20 -0.58 2.11
N ASN A 92 -13.65 -1.18 3.22
CA ASN A 92 -14.06 -0.44 4.42
C ASN A 92 -12.87 0.34 5.02
N TRP A 93 -11.70 -0.28 5.15
CA TRP A 93 -10.48 0.42 5.59
C TRP A 93 -10.02 1.47 4.58
N ALA A 94 -10.05 1.16 3.29
CA ALA A 94 -9.68 2.10 2.24
C ALA A 94 -10.58 3.34 2.24
N ARG A 95 -11.90 3.19 2.35
CA ARG A 95 -12.84 4.33 2.37
C ARG A 95 -12.67 5.20 3.61
N THR A 96 -12.35 4.60 4.75
CA THR A 96 -12.08 5.32 6.01
C THR A 96 -10.86 6.25 5.90
N THR A 97 -9.87 5.87 5.10
CA THR A 97 -8.67 6.68 4.82
C THR A 97 -8.75 7.44 3.50
N CYS A 98 -9.93 7.48 2.86
CA CYS A 98 -10.14 8.09 1.54
C CYS A 98 -9.21 7.52 0.45
N GLY A 99 -8.77 6.27 0.62
CA GLY A 99 -7.77 5.57 -0.19
C GLY A 99 -6.34 6.12 -0.03
N MET A 100 -6.11 7.10 0.84
CA MET A 100 -4.84 7.81 0.95
C MET A 100 -3.74 6.99 1.65
N MET A 101 -4.13 5.99 2.45
CA MET A 101 -3.19 5.04 3.05
C MET A 101 -3.14 3.78 2.19
N GLY A 102 -2.02 3.56 1.51
CA GLY A 102 -1.85 2.40 0.64
C GLY A 102 -1.05 1.26 1.27
N ARG A 103 -0.60 1.42 2.52
CA ARG A 103 0.17 0.43 3.29
C ARG A 103 -0.54 0.03 4.58
N SER A 104 -1.85 0.28 4.70
CA SER A 104 -2.66 -0.24 5.81
C SER A 104 -2.44 -1.75 6.04
N PRO A 105 -2.68 -2.27 7.25
CA PRO A 105 -2.18 -3.60 7.66
C PRO A 105 -2.61 -4.73 6.70
N ASP A 106 -3.80 -4.61 6.10
CA ASP A 106 -4.37 -5.54 5.14
C ASP A 106 -3.46 -5.83 3.95
N PHE A 107 -2.61 -4.88 3.52
CA PHE A 107 -1.65 -5.07 2.43
C PHE A 107 -0.66 -6.22 2.71
N MET A 108 -0.10 -6.27 3.92
CA MET A 108 0.83 -7.34 4.30
C MET A 108 0.10 -8.58 4.80
N ASN A 109 -1.10 -8.42 5.37
CA ASN A 109 -1.92 -9.54 5.82
C ASN A 109 -2.26 -10.48 4.65
N VAL A 110 -2.70 -9.93 3.51
CA VAL A 110 -3.00 -10.76 2.32
C VAL A 110 -1.75 -11.41 1.71
N THR A 111 -0.58 -10.75 1.86
CA THR A 111 0.70 -11.30 1.39
C THR A 111 1.08 -12.53 2.20
N PHE A 112 1.08 -12.43 3.53
CA PHE A 112 1.44 -13.54 4.40
C PHE A 112 0.36 -14.62 4.49
N ALA A 113 -0.92 -14.29 4.27
CA ALA A 113 -1.97 -15.29 4.10
C ALA A 113 -1.68 -16.19 2.88
N ALA A 114 -1.30 -15.60 1.74
CA ALA A 114 -0.91 -16.33 0.55
C ALA A 114 0.37 -17.15 0.75
N TRP A 115 1.39 -16.56 1.39
CA TRP A 115 2.65 -17.26 1.66
C TRP A 115 2.50 -18.41 2.66
N GLY A 116 1.70 -18.22 3.71
CA GLY A 116 1.39 -19.25 4.70
C GLY A 116 0.59 -20.40 4.10
N ALA A 117 -0.31 -20.14 3.14
CA ALA A 117 -1.00 -21.17 2.38
C ALA A 117 -0.03 -22.00 1.52
N ALA A 118 0.94 -21.32 0.91
CA ALA A 118 1.93 -21.89 0.01
C ALA A 118 3.19 -22.37 0.75
N ALA A 119 3.09 -22.83 2.00
CA ALA A 119 4.23 -23.22 2.83
C ALA A 119 5.17 -24.23 2.14
N ASP A 120 4.62 -25.19 1.40
CA ASP A 120 5.38 -26.20 0.67
C ASP A 120 6.28 -25.61 -0.43
N TYR A 121 5.94 -24.43 -0.98
CA TYR A 121 6.78 -23.70 -1.91
C TYR A 121 8.11 -23.27 -1.26
N PHE A 122 8.03 -22.79 -0.02
CA PHE A 122 9.20 -22.32 0.75
C PHE A 122 10.04 -23.50 1.25
N ALA A 123 9.42 -24.65 1.53
CA ALA A 123 10.11 -25.88 1.93
C ALA A 123 11.11 -26.40 0.88
N ARG A 124 10.97 -25.99 -0.39
CA ARG A 124 11.89 -26.35 -1.49
C ARG A 124 13.31 -25.81 -1.28
N GLY A 125 13.46 -24.67 -0.60
CA GLY A 125 14.77 -24.07 -0.32
C GLY A 125 15.45 -24.76 0.87
N ARG A 126 14.76 -24.81 2.00
CA ARG A 126 15.10 -25.66 3.16
C ARG A 126 13.78 -26.13 3.77
N SER A 127 13.69 -27.40 4.17
CA SER A 127 12.44 -28.01 4.67
C SER A 127 11.80 -27.21 5.82
N GLN A 128 12.63 -26.65 6.72
CA GLN A 128 12.19 -25.82 7.85
C GLN A 128 11.51 -24.51 7.45
N PHE A 129 11.82 -23.94 6.27
CA PHE A 129 11.29 -22.63 5.85
C PHE A 129 9.79 -22.67 5.59
N GLY A 130 9.25 -23.81 5.13
CA GLY A 130 7.79 -24.00 5.03
C GLY A 130 7.10 -23.92 6.39
N GLN A 131 7.69 -24.50 7.43
CA GLN A 131 7.13 -24.40 8.79
C GLN A 131 7.30 -23.00 9.39
N ASN A 132 8.40 -22.32 9.08
CA ASN A 132 8.62 -20.95 9.52
C ASN A 132 7.54 -20.01 8.98
N ILE A 133 7.27 -20.04 7.68
CA ILE A 133 6.29 -19.11 7.09
C ILE A 133 4.88 -19.40 7.58
N LYS A 134 4.52 -20.68 7.76
CA LYS A 134 3.22 -21.08 8.33
C LYS A 134 3.05 -20.57 9.76
N ARG A 135 4.04 -20.82 10.63
CA ARG A 135 4.03 -20.34 12.02
C ARG A 135 4.01 -18.83 12.10
N TYR A 136 4.75 -18.15 11.24
CA TYR A 136 4.77 -16.70 11.23
C TYR A 136 3.44 -16.11 10.78
N TYR A 137 2.81 -16.67 9.73
CA TYR A 137 1.45 -16.28 9.32
C TYR A 137 0.43 -16.45 10.47
N GLU A 138 0.46 -17.60 11.16
CA GLU A 138 -0.41 -17.83 12.32
C GLU A 138 -0.12 -16.81 13.43
N TYR A 139 1.15 -16.59 13.77
CA TYR A 139 1.55 -15.60 14.78
C TYR A 139 1.05 -14.19 14.48
N ILE A 140 1.27 -13.67 13.25
CA ILE A 140 0.84 -12.31 12.91
C ILE A 140 -0.69 -12.19 12.84
N ARG A 141 -1.41 -13.26 12.49
CA ARG A 141 -2.88 -13.29 12.50
C ARG A 141 -3.42 -13.28 13.93
N GLU A 142 -2.89 -14.14 14.80
CA GLU A 142 -3.31 -14.25 16.20
C GLU A 142 -2.85 -13.08 17.08
N ASN A 143 -2.02 -12.19 16.54
CA ASN A 143 -1.61 -10.96 17.22
C ASN A 143 -1.99 -9.71 16.44
N ASP A 144 -2.62 -9.85 15.28
CA ASP A 144 -3.09 -8.78 14.39
C ASP A 144 -2.03 -7.68 14.14
N LEU A 145 -0.82 -8.10 13.81
CA LEU A 145 0.34 -7.21 13.71
C LEU A 145 0.29 -6.31 12.46
N THR A 146 0.66 -5.04 12.62
CA THR A 146 0.95 -4.13 11.50
C THR A 146 2.35 -4.38 10.98
N LEU A 147 2.49 -4.72 9.71
CA LEU A 147 3.78 -4.92 9.07
C LEU A 147 4.11 -3.78 8.09
N THR A 148 5.33 -3.27 8.17
CA THR A 148 5.97 -2.60 7.03
C THR A 148 6.66 -3.65 6.16
N HIS A 149 7.10 -3.27 4.97
CA HIS A 149 7.99 -4.09 4.19
C HIS A 149 9.08 -3.25 3.51
N SER A 150 10.20 -3.89 3.16
CA SER A 150 11.26 -3.24 2.40
C SER A 150 11.81 -4.18 1.32
N LEU A 151 11.73 -3.75 0.06
CA LEU A 151 12.25 -4.53 -1.07
C LEU A 151 13.38 -3.83 -1.81
N ILE A 152 13.45 -2.50 -1.84
CA ILE A 152 14.35 -1.84 -2.78
C ILE A 152 15.75 -1.72 -2.17
N ASN A 153 16.73 -2.25 -2.89
CA ASN A 153 18.14 -2.06 -2.55
C ASN A 153 18.56 -0.62 -2.87
N LEU A 154 19.31 -0.01 -1.96
CA LEU A 154 19.99 1.25 -2.26
C LEU A 154 21.13 0.97 -3.25
N GLN A 155 21.08 1.63 -4.41
CA GLN A 155 22.10 1.55 -5.44
C GLN A 155 22.96 2.82 -5.40
N ARG A 156 24.30 2.66 -5.40
CA ARG A 156 25.23 3.79 -5.52
C ARG A 156 25.18 4.44 -6.91
N SER A 157 25.12 3.61 -7.94
CA SER A 157 24.94 4.00 -9.34
C SER A 157 23.92 3.09 -10.03
N ARG A 158 23.27 3.63 -11.06
CA ARG A 158 22.26 2.94 -11.89
C ARG A 158 22.82 2.50 -13.24
N ASP A 159 24.12 2.22 -13.32
CA ASP A 159 24.74 1.71 -14.55
C ASP A 159 24.41 0.23 -14.80
N VAL A 160 24.69 -0.22 -16.02
CA VAL A 160 24.35 -1.58 -16.52
C VAL A 160 25.07 -2.68 -15.75
N SER A 161 26.13 -2.36 -14.99
CA SER A 161 26.97 -3.34 -14.29
C SER A 161 26.40 -3.81 -12.94
N GLY A 162 25.14 -3.48 -12.64
CA GLY A 162 24.44 -3.51 -11.33
C GLY A 162 24.74 -4.59 -10.28
N MET A 163 25.41 -5.70 -10.62
CA MET A 163 26.06 -6.61 -9.66
C MET A 163 27.22 -5.96 -8.89
N PHE A 164 28.05 -5.12 -9.54
CA PHE A 164 29.16 -4.44 -8.87
C PHE A 164 28.64 -3.39 -7.86
N ASN A 165 27.49 -2.78 -8.15
CA ASN A 165 26.88 -1.74 -7.31
C ASN A 165 26.25 -2.27 -6.01
N LEU A 166 25.88 -3.56 -5.94
CA LEU A 166 25.34 -4.18 -4.72
C LEU A 166 26.45 -4.60 -3.74
N LYS A 167 27.64 -4.94 -4.26
CA LYS A 167 28.77 -5.47 -3.46
C LYS A 167 29.54 -4.40 -2.70
N GLU A 168 29.36 -3.12 -3.00
CA GLU A 168 30.02 -2.00 -2.30
C GLU A 168 29.36 -1.62 -0.95
N GLY A 169 28.72 -2.58 -0.28
CA GLY A 169 28.24 -2.43 1.10
C GLY A 169 26.96 -1.60 1.28
N THR A 170 26.24 -1.23 0.21
CA THR A 170 24.98 -0.48 0.35
C THR A 170 23.74 -1.36 0.39
N ALA A 171 23.74 -2.47 -0.34
CA ALA A 171 22.61 -3.39 -0.35
C ALA A 171 22.63 -4.30 0.86
N LEU A 172 21.45 -4.62 1.38
CA LEU A 172 21.30 -5.60 2.43
C LEU A 172 21.75 -6.98 1.96
N ARG A 173 22.66 -7.60 2.71
CA ARG A 173 23.19 -8.94 2.44
C ARG A 173 23.36 -9.73 3.72
N ILE A 174 23.44 -11.04 3.55
CA ILE A 174 23.93 -11.94 4.61
C ILE A 174 25.43 -11.70 4.80
N VAL A 175 25.84 -11.48 6.04
CA VAL A 175 27.27 -11.36 6.41
C VAL A 175 27.82 -12.65 7.02
N ARG A 176 27.01 -13.41 7.76
CA ARG A 176 27.36 -14.73 8.30
C ARG A 176 26.11 -15.55 8.68
N GLU A 177 26.20 -16.87 8.60
CA GLU A 177 25.26 -17.80 9.22
C GLU A 177 25.83 -18.24 10.59
N THR A 178 24.96 -18.40 11.58
CA THR A 178 25.29 -18.81 12.95
C THR A 178 24.28 -19.86 13.44
N ASP A 179 24.57 -20.53 14.55
CA ASP A 179 23.63 -21.48 15.16
C ASP A 179 22.30 -20.81 15.55
N ALA A 180 22.33 -19.52 15.93
CA ALA A 180 21.16 -18.77 16.35
C ALA A 180 20.33 -18.21 15.17
N GLY A 181 20.90 -18.12 13.96
CA GLY A 181 20.26 -17.47 12.83
C GLY A 181 21.25 -16.90 11.82
N VAL A 182 20.76 -16.01 10.96
CA VAL A 182 21.59 -15.28 9.98
C VAL A 182 21.83 -13.85 10.44
N VAL A 183 23.03 -13.35 10.24
CA VAL A 183 23.35 -11.93 10.49
C VAL A 183 23.33 -11.19 9.17
N VAL A 184 22.61 -10.07 9.12
CA VAL A 184 22.43 -9.25 7.92
C VAL A 184 22.90 -7.82 8.14
N SER A 185 23.53 -7.25 7.11
CA SER A 185 24.04 -5.87 7.17
C SER A 185 23.85 -5.16 5.82
N GLY A 186 23.59 -3.87 5.87
CA GLY A 186 23.39 -3.01 4.70
C GLY A 186 22.12 -2.16 4.83
N ALA A 187 21.56 -1.71 3.70
CA ALA A 187 20.40 -0.82 3.69
C ALA A 187 19.31 -1.25 2.71
N ARG A 188 18.09 -0.82 3.02
CA ARG A 188 16.92 -0.85 2.14
C ARG A 188 16.27 0.52 2.11
N VAL A 189 15.56 0.84 1.03
CA VAL A 189 14.80 2.09 0.92
C VAL A 189 13.31 1.83 0.84
N LEU A 190 12.55 2.88 1.16
CA LEU A 190 11.09 2.95 1.06
C LEU A 190 10.36 1.93 1.94
N ALA A 191 10.79 1.78 3.19
CA ALA A 191 9.99 1.12 4.22
C ALA A 191 8.86 2.05 4.68
N THR A 192 7.85 2.22 3.83
CA THR A 192 6.67 3.02 4.14
C THR A 192 5.93 2.44 5.34
N LEU A 193 5.58 3.29 6.32
CA LEU A 193 5.08 2.96 7.67
C LEU A 193 6.10 2.44 8.67
N GLY A 194 7.38 2.26 8.31
CA GLY A 194 8.37 1.61 9.17
C GLY A 194 8.37 2.02 10.65
N PRO A 195 8.39 3.33 10.98
CA PRO A 195 8.39 3.80 12.36
C PRO A 195 7.14 3.40 13.16
N ILE A 196 6.01 3.17 12.50
CA ILE A 196 4.71 2.88 13.10
C ILE A 196 4.21 1.47 12.76
N SER A 197 5.13 0.54 12.48
CA SER A 197 4.82 -0.89 12.31
C SER A 197 5.33 -1.73 13.48
N ASP A 198 4.66 -2.85 13.76
CA ASP A 198 5.09 -3.86 14.74
C ASP A 198 6.35 -4.58 14.27
N GLU A 199 6.35 -5.03 13.02
CA GLU A 199 7.44 -5.78 12.41
C GLU A 199 7.75 -5.29 10.98
N ILE A 200 8.97 -5.57 10.51
CA ILE A 200 9.40 -5.36 9.13
C ILE A 200 9.53 -6.70 8.41
N ALA A 201 8.83 -6.84 7.29
CA ALA A 201 9.05 -7.91 6.33
C ALA A 201 10.10 -7.48 5.30
N VAL A 202 11.20 -8.20 5.25
CA VAL A 202 12.27 -7.99 4.26
C VAL A 202 12.18 -9.10 3.23
N TYR A 203 12.01 -8.74 1.97
CA TYR A 203 12.12 -9.70 0.87
C TYR A 203 12.75 -9.03 -0.33
N SER A 204 13.65 -9.74 -1.00
CA SER A 204 14.46 -9.14 -2.06
C SER A 204 13.67 -8.85 -3.33
N PRO A 205 14.06 -7.81 -4.09
CA PRO A 205 13.49 -7.57 -5.40
C PRO A 205 13.97 -8.69 -6.33
N ARG A 206 13.38 -8.75 -7.54
CA ARG A 206 13.87 -9.69 -8.54
C ARG A 206 15.37 -9.50 -8.77
N LEU A 207 16.12 -10.60 -8.69
CA LEU A 207 17.56 -10.64 -8.94
C LEU A 207 17.81 -11.23 -10.32
N ALA A 208 18.87 -10.76 -10.98
CA ALA A 208 19.31 -11.36 -12.23
C ALA A 208 19.71 -12.81 -11.99
N ARG A 209 19.33 -13.70 -12.92
CA ARG A 209 19.75 -15.10 -12.91
C ARG A 209 21.19 -15.14 -13.42
N HIS A 210 22.09 -15.66 -12.60
CA HIS A 210 23.51 -15.84 -12.93
C HIS A 210 23.85 -17.33 -12.98
N THR A 211 25.09 -17.64 -13.39
CA THR A 211 25.60 -19.02 -13.40
C THR A 211 25.61 -19.65 -12.00
N ASP A 212 25.81 -18.82 -10.97
CA ASP A 212 25.58 -19.22 -9.57
C ASP A 212 24.09 -18.98 -9.22
N PRO A 213 23.33 -20.05 -8.89
CA PRO A 213 21.94 -19.91 -8.47
C PRO A 213 21.81 -19.31 -7.05
N HIS A 214 22.91 -19.22 -6.30
CA HIS A 214 22.95 -18.70 -4.95
C HIS A 214 23.42 -17.24 -4.90
N SER A 215 22.77 -16.41 -4.07
CA SER A 215 23.16 -15.01 -3.88
C SER A 215 22.94 -14.55 -2.44
N PRO A 216 23.92 -13.90 -1.80
CA PRO A 216 23.76 -13.36 -0.44
C PRO A 216 22.75 -12.22 -0.35
N PHE A 217 22.29 -11.71 -1.51
CA PHE A 217 21.22 -10.71 -1.64
C PHE A 217 19.85 -11.35 -1.84
N ALA A 218 19.73 -12.67 -1.94
CA ALA A 218 18.45 -13.37 -2.06
C ALA A 218 17.98 -13.77 -0.66
N LEU A 219 17.13 -12.96 -0.02
CA LEU A 219 16.66 -13.25 1.32
C LEU A 219 15.24 -12.74 1.55
N ASN A 220 14.43 -13.58 2.21
CA ASN A 220 13.11 -13.23 2.73
C ASN A 220 13.05 -13.59 4.22
N PHE A 221 12.72 -12.63 5.07
CA PHE A 221 12.55 -12.81 6.51
C PHE A 221 11.62 -11.73 7.10
N ALA A 222 11.21 -11.87 8.35
CA ALA A 222 10.52 -10.80 9.08
C ALA A 222 10.95 -10.71 10.54
N ILE A 223 11.12 -9.50 11.07
CA ILE A 223 11.59 -9.25 12.44
C ILE A 223 10.89 -8.03 13.07
N PRO A 224 10.84 -7.94 14.41
CA PRO A 224 10.35 -6.74 15.11
C PRO A 224 11.08 -5.47 14.69
N CYS A 225 10.36 -4.36 14.59
CA CYS A 225 10.95 -3.05 14.29
C CYS A 225 11.89 -2.55 15.40
N GLY A 226 11.76 -3.07 16.63
CA GLY A 226 12.67 -2.83 17.75
C GLY A 226 13.88 -3.79 17.82
N THR A 227 14.16 -4.57 16.78
CA THR A 227 15.32 -5.50 16.80
C THR A 227 16.63 -4.70 16.88
N PRO A 228 17.56 -5.04 17.80
CA PRO A 228 18.85 -4.35 17.89
C PRO A 228 19.61 -4.31 16.55
N GLY A 229 20.17 -3.14 16.24
CA GLY A 229 20.88 -2.89 14.98
C GLY A 229 19.98 -2.43 13.82
N LEU A 230 18.65 -2.47 13.97
CA LEU A 230 17.70 -1.96 12.98
C LEU A 230 17.42 -0.47 13.21
N LYS A 231 17.68 0.37 12.20
CA LYS A 231 17.55 1.83 12.29
C LYS A 231 16.70 2.37 11.15
N PHE A 232 15.70 3.20 11.47
CA PHE A 232 14.86 3.88 10.48
C PHE A 232 15.27 5.35 10.37
N LEU A 233 15.61 5.79 9.16
CA LEU A 233 15.78 7.21 8.84
C LEU A 233 14.57 7.67 8.04
N CYS A 234 13.77 8.52 8.67
CA CYS A 234 12.58 9.13 8.07
C CYS A 234 12.98 10.18 7.02
N ARG A 235 12.18 10.30 5.96
CA ARG A 235 12.13 11.53 5.15
C ARG A 235 11.58 12.70 5.98
N GLU A 236 11.57 13.90 5.40
CA GLU A 236 10.80 15.01 6.00
C GLU A 236 9.32 14.61 6.16
N SER A 237 8.69 15.01 7.27
CA SER A 237 7.27 14.72 7.48
C SER A 237 6.40 15.71 6.70
N PHE A 238 5.37 15.20 6.02
CA PHE A 238 4.35 16.04 5.39
C PHE A 238 3.13 16.28 6.30
N ASP A 239 3.13 15.73 7.51
CA ASP A 239 2.31 16.26 8.60
C ASP A 239 3.00 17.51 9.16
N LEU A 240 2.59 18.67 8.64
CA LEU A 240 3.19 19.96 8.95
C LEU A 240 2.71 20.54 10.31
N GLY A 241 2.03 19.75 11.14
CA GLY A 241 1.48 20.21 12.42
C GLY A 241 0.33 21.22 12.27
N ARG A 242 -0.31 21.22 11.10
CA ARG A 242 -1.44 22.10 10.76
C ARG A 242 -2.75 21.46 11.18
N SER A 243 -3.80 22.28 11.28
CA SER A 243 -5.11 21.78 11.67
C SER A 243 -5.74 20.90 10.58
N ARG A 244 -6.77 20.13 10.95
CA ARG A 244 -7.57 19.35 9.99
C ARG A 244 -8.41 20.21 9.05
N PHE A 245 -8.48 21.53 9.27
CA PHE A 245 -9.08 22.47 8.33
C PHE A 245 -8.06 22.86 7.25
N ASP A 246 -6.83 23.18 7.65
CA ASP A 246 -5.79 23.62 6.71
C ASP A 246 -5.15 22.48 5.90
N HIS A 247 -4.98 21.30 6.52
CA HIS A 247 -4.40 20.10 5.92
C HIS A 247 -5.21 18.85 6.30
N PRO A 248 -6.44 18.69 5.79
CA PRO A 248 -7.36 17.64 6.22
C PRO A 248 -6.85 16.21 5.98
N LEU A 249 -5.94 15.98 5.04
CA LEU A 249 -5.40 14.66 4.71
C LEU A 249 -3.99 14.48 5.26
N GLY A 250 -3.08 15.42 4.97
CA GLY A 250 -1.68 15.35 5.41
C GLY A 250 -1.52 15.30 6.94
N SER A 251 -2.42 15.96 7.68
CA SER A 251 -2.44 15.91 9.15
C SER A 251 -3.01 14.61 9.74
N ARG A 252 -3.40 13.63 8.90
CA ARG A 252 -4.07 12.39 9.34
C ARG A 252 -3.46 11.13 8.73
N PHE A 253 -3.26 11.13 7.42
CA PHE A 253 -3.01 9.92 6.63
C PHE A 253 -1.59 9.86 6.08
N GLU A 254 -0.67 10.58 6.71
CA GLU A 254 0.73 10.59 6.33
C GLU A 254 1.39 9.24 6.62
N GLU A 255 1.92 8.61 5.58
CA GLU A 255 2.68 7.36 5.68
C GLU A 255 4.16 7.68 5.52
N MET A 256 4.92 7.53 6.61
CA MET A 256 6.34 7.87 6.61
C MET A 256 7.15 6.88 5.76
N ASP A 257 7.85 7.39 4.74
CA ASP A 257 8.77 6.61 3.91
C ASP A 257 10.18 6.67 4.50
N CYS A 258 10.75 5.51 4.85
CA CYS A 258 12.06 5.44 5.51
C CYS A 258 13.12 4.75 4.66
N VAL A 259 14.36 5.19 4.84
CA VAL A 259 15.53 4.33 4.63
C VAL A 259 15.71 3.49 5.89
N VAL A 260 16.03 2.21 5.72
CA VAL A 260 16.27 1.27 6.81
C VAL A 260 17.69 0.77 6.73
N PHE A 261 18.40 0.86 7.85
CA PHE A 261 19.76 0.35 8.01
C PHE A 261 19.74 -0.88 8.92
N PHE A 262 20.53 -1.87 8.52
CA PHE A 262 20.77 -3.10 9.25
C PHE A 262 22.24 -3.10 9.63
N ASP A 263 22.51 -2.94 10.91
CA ASP A 263 23.84 -2.93 11.52
C ASP A 263 24.07 -4.26 12.24
N ASP A 264 24.57 -5.26 11.49
CA ASP A 264 24.82 -6.62 11.98
C ASP A 264 23.62 -7.22 12.73
N VAL A 265 22.43 -7.11 12.13
CA VAL A 265 21.16 -7.55 12.73
C VAL A 265 21.07 -9.08 12.68
N LEU A 266 20.83 -9.70 13.84
CA LEU A 266 20.52 -11.13 13.93
C LEU A 266 19.06 -11.40 13.56
N VAL A 267 18.86 -12.24 12.55
CA VAL A 267 17.55 -12.78 12.15
C VAL A 267 17.49 -14.24 12.59
N PRO A 268 16.65 -14.59 13.58
CA PRO A 268 16.50 -15.96 14.06
C PRO A 268 16.07 -16.92 12.95
N TRP A 269 16.49 -18.19 13.03
CA TRP A 269 16.17 -19.19 12.01
C TRP A 269 14.67 -19.36 11.76
N GLU A 270 13.84 -19.21 12.79
CA GLU A 270 12.37 -19.32 12.73
C GLU A 270 11.71 -18.19 11.94
N ARG A 271 12.45 -17.10 11.69
CA ARG A 271 12.01 -15.90 10.97
C ARG A 271 12.51 -15.84 9.52
N VAL A 272 13.30 -16.83 9.08
CA VAL A 272 13.81 -16.93 7.70
C VAL A 272 12.89 -17.78 6.84
N PHE A 273 12.53 -17.26 5.65
CA PHE A 273 11.61 -17.90 4.70
C PHE A 273 12.28 -18.26 3.37
N VAL A 274 13.23 -17.44 2.91
CA VAL A 274 14.07 -17.74 1.74
C VAL A 274 15.49 -17.29 2.06
N LEU A 275 16.47 -18.13 1.72
CA LEU A 275 17.88 -17.82 1.94
C LEU A 275 18.72 -18.30 0.76
N GLY A 276 19.29 -17.35 0.05
CA GLY A 276 20.27 -17.53 -1.01
C GLY A 276 19.75 -18.01 -2.36
N ASP A 277 18.64 -18.73 -2.40
CA ASP A 277 18.08 -19.27 -3.64
C ASP A 277 17.39 -18.19 -4.49
N VAL A 278 18.01 -17.84 -5.61
CA VAL A 278 17.55 -16.79 -6.53
C VAL A 278 16.28 -17.22 -7.29
N GLU A 279 16.11 -18.50 -7.59
CA GLU A 279 14.95 -18.98 -8.34
C GLU A 279 13.70 -18.99 -7.48
N ILE A 280 13.78 -19.57 -6.28
CA ILE A 280 12.72 -19.53 -5.28
C ILE A 280 12.33 -18.08 -4.99
N LEU A 281 13.31 -17.20 -4.79
CA LEU A 281 13.01 -15.79 -4.52
C LEU A 281 12.27 -15.11 -5.68
N ASN A 282 12.78 -15.24 -6.91
CA ASN A 282 12.22 -14.60 -8.08
C ASN A 282 10.82 -15.09 -8.42
N ASP A 283 10.52 -16.35 -8.14
CA ASP A 283 9.24 -16.96 -8.49
C ASP A 283 8.21 -16.88 -7.35
N THR A 284 8.62 -16.49 -6.13
CA THR A 284 7.75 -16.42 -4.94
C THR A 284 6.44 -15.71 -5.23
N ALA A 285 6.48 -14.52 -5.84
CA ALA A 285 5.29 -13.70 -6.05
C ALA A 285 4.25 -14.34 -7.00
N PHE A 286 4.72 -15.08 -8.02
CA PHE A 286 3.86 -15.78 -8.98
C PHE A 286 3.40 -17.12 -8.42
N ALA A 287 4.33 -17.92 -7.89
CA ALA A 287 4.05 -19.26 -7.41
C ALA A 287 3.09 -19.27 -6.23
N THR A 288 3.11 -18.24 -5.37
CA THR A 288 2.20 -18.10 -4.22
C THR A 288 0.95 -17.28 -4.52
N HIS A 289 0.82 -16.71 -5.73
CA HIS A 289 -0.21 -15.73 -6.09
C HIS A 289 -0.31 -14.49 -5.18
N SER A 290 0.68 -14.24 -4.31
CA SER A 290 0.72 -13.05 -3.44
C SER A 290 0.71 -11.73 -4.22
N MET A 291 1.26 -11.71 -5.44
CA MET A 291 1.17 -10.55 -6.33
C MET A 291 -0.28 -10.18 -6.66
N THR A 292 -1.13 -11.19 -6.89
CA THR A 292 -2.54 -11.03 -7.25
C THR A 292 -3.38 -10.62 -6.04
N HIS A 293 -3.10 -11.21 -4.87
CA HIS A 293 -3.76 -10.82 -3.62
C HIS A 293 -3.47 -9.37 -3.22
N THR A 294 -2.21 -8.93 -3.34
CA THR A 294 -1.88 -7.51 -3.15
C THR A 294 -2.44 -6.61 -4.26
N ALA A 295 -2.70 -7.15 -5.46
CA ALA A 295 -3.34 -6.38 -6.53
C ALA A 295 -4.81 -6.12 -6.21
N HIS A 296 -5.49 -7.12 -5.64
CA HIS A 296 -6.86 -7.00 -5.16
C HIS A 296 -6.99 -5.99 -4.01
N GLN A 297 -6.08 -6.01 -3.04
CA GLN A 297 -6.01 -4.97 -1.98
C GLN A 297 -5.78 -3.58 -2.60
N GLY A 298 -4.82 -3.48 -3.53
CA GLY A 298 -4.54 -2.24 -4.25
C GLY A 298 -5.74 -1.73 -5.05
N ALA A 299 -6.54 -2.62 -5.63
CA ALA A 299 -7.77 -2.29 -6.35
C ALA A 299 -8.83 -1.68 -5.43
N ALA A 300 -9.03 -2.24 -4.24
CA ALA A 300 -9.94 -1.68 -3.23
C ALA A 300 -9.51 -0.27 -2.80
N LYS A 301 -8.20 -0.07 -2.57
CA LYS A 301 -7.63 1.25 -2.27
C LYS A 301 -7.77 2.24 -3.44
N ASN A 302 -7.50 1.81 -4.67
CA ASN A 302 -7.68 2.64 -5.87
C ASN A 302 -9.13 3.07 -6.04
N LEU A 303 -10.07 2.15 -5.83
CA LEU A 303 -11.50 2.44 -5.92
C LEU A 303 -11.93 3.50 -4.88
N ALA A 304 -11.55 3.33 -3.61
CA ALA A 304 -11.86 4.32 -2.58
C ALA A 304 -11.29 5.71 -2.91
N LYS A 305 -10.06 5.77 -3.45
CA LYS A 305 -9.43 7.02 -3.88
C LYS A 305 -10.13 7.63 -5.09
N CYS A 306 -10.57 6.83 -6.05
CA CYS A 306 -11.39 7.27 -7.18
C CYS A 306 -12.70 7.90 -6.73
N GLU A 307 -13.46 7.18 -5.89
CA GLU A 307 -14.73 7.65 -5.33
C GLU A 307 -14.54 8.98 -4.57
N PHE A 308 -13.47 9.08 -3.78
CA PHE A 308 -13.17 10.28 -3.02
C PHE A 308 -12.84 11.49 -3.90
N VAL A 309 -11.94 11.33 -4.87
CA VAL A 309 -11.56 12.42 -5.78
C VAL A 309 -12.72 12.87 -6.65
N LEU A 310 -13.52 11.92 -7.17
CA LEU A 310 -14.74 12.24 -7.91
C LEU A 310 -15.73 13.03 -7.05
N GLY A 311 -15.97 12.61 -5.80
CA GLY A 311 -16.83 13.31 -4.87
C GLY A 311 -16.35 14.74 -4.58
N VAL A 312 -15.04 14.93 -4.37
CA VAL A 312 -14.45 16.27 -4.19
C VAL A 312 -14.63 17.13 -5.44
N ALA A 313 -14.41 16.59 -6.63
CA ALA A 313 -14.58 17.32 -7.89
C ALA A 313 -16.03 17.76 -8.11
N LEU A 314 -17.00 16.89 -7.84
CA LEU A 314 -18.43 17.21 -7.92
C LEU A 314 -18.81 18.33 -6.95
N LEU A 315 -18.36 18.24 -5.69
CA LEU A 315 -18.62 19.29 -4.70
C LEU A 315 -17.95 20.61 -5.07
N MET A 316 -16.75 20.58 -5.68
CA MET A 316 -16.07 21.80 -6.13
C MET A 316 -16.87 22.52 -7.20
N THR A 317 -17.39 21.79 -8.20
CA THR A 317 -18.14 22.40 -9.30
C THR A 317 -19.53 22.88 -8.88
N GLU A 318 -20.18 22.18 -7.95
CA GLU A 318 -21.42 22.62 -7.30
C GLU A 318 -21.19 23.90 -6.47
N THR A 319 -20.12 23.92 -5.67
CA THR A 319 -19.76 25.08 -4.81
C THR A 319 -19.49 26.33 -5.65
N LEU A 320 -18.79 26.18 -6.78
CA LEU A 320 -18.50 27.29 -7.69
C LEU A 320 -19.66 27.63 -8.64
N GLY A 321 -20.75 26.84 -8.65
CA GLY A 321 -21.89 27.03 -9.54
C GLY A 321 -21.58 26.80 -11.03
N ASN A 322 -20.51 26.07 -11.35
CA ASN A 322 -19.98 25.95 -12.72
C ASN A 322 -20.05 24.52 -13.30
N ALA A 323 -20.74 23.60 -12.62
CA ALA A 323 -20.91 22.21 -13.06
C ALA A 323 -21.49 22.05 -14.47
N HIS A 324 -22.32 23.00 -14.92
CA HIS A 324 -22.97 23.01 -16.23
C HIS A 324 -22.08 23.51 -17.37
N LEU A 325 -20.86 23.98 -17.08
CA LEU A 325 -19.95 24.45 -18.12
C LEU A 325 -19.36 23.23 -18.85
N PRO A 326 -19.30 23.22 -20.21
CA PRO A 326 -18.90 22.03 -20.98
C PRO A 326 -17.55 21.43 -20.56
N HIS A 327 -16.60 22.28 -20.18
CA HIS A 327 -15.27 21.87 -19.76
C HIS A 327 -15.25 21.24 -18.35
N ALA A 328 -16.22 21.56 -17.50
CA ALA A 328 -16.40 20.92 -16.20
C ALA A 328 -17.07 19.55 -16.39
N GLU A 329 -18.12 19.48 -17.22
CA GLU A 329 -18.82 18.24 -17.56
C GLU A 329 -17.88 17.19 -18.15
N GLU A 330 -17.04 17.58 -19.12
CA GLU A 330 -16.04 16.69 -19.74
C GLU A 330 -15.08 16.09 -18.70
N ARG A 331 -14.54 16.94 -17.81
CA ARG A 331 -13.58 16.52 -16.77
C ARG A 331 -14.22 15.61 -15.72
N ILE A 332 -15.44 15.93 -15.30
CA ILE A 332 -16.21 15.07 -14.39
C ILE A 332 -16.50 13.72 -15.06
N GLY A 333 -16.86 13.72 -16.35
CA GLY A 333 -17.03 12.50 -17.14
C GLY A 333 -15.78 11.61 -17.11
N GLU A 334 -14.59 12.21 -17.24
CA GLU A 334 -13.31 11.49 -17.16
C GLU A 334 -13.10 10.83 -15.78
N LEU A 335 -13.40 11.54 -14.68
CA LEU A 335 -13.32 10.99 -13.32
C LEU A 335 -14.33 9.84 -13.08
N ILE A 336 -15.54 9.96 -13.64
CA ILE A 336 -16.56 8.90 -13.59
C ILE A 336 -16.06 7.66 -14.31
N MET A 337 -15.47 7.80 -15.51
CA MET A 337 -14.92 6.67 -16.26
C MET A 337 -13.84 5.92 -15.48
N TYR A 338 -12.89 6.63 -14.86
CA TYR A 338 -11.89 5.98 -14.01
C TYR A 338 -12.54 5.23 -12.84
N THR A 339 -13.51 5.85 -12.18
CA THR A 339 -14.18 5.26 -11.00
C THR A 339 -14.95 3.99 -11.37
N GLU A 340 -15.76 4.04 -12.42
CA GLU A 340 -16.54 2.88 -12.88
C GLU A 340 -15.66 1.76 -13.43
N LEU A 341 -14.54 2.10 -14.07
CA LEU A 341 -13.57 1.10 -14.52
C LEU A 341 -12.92 0.37 -13.34
N MET A 342 -12.55 1.07 -12.27
CA MET A 342 -12.02 0.43 -11.05
C MET A 342 -13.05 -0.51 -10.42
N LYS A 343 -14.32 -0.10 -10.33
CA LYS A 343 -15.43 -0.96 -9.85
C LYS A 343 -15.59 -2.21 -10.71
N ALA A 344 -15.61 -2.04 -12.03
CA ALA A 344 -15.79 -3.15 -12.97
C ALA A 344 -14.63 -4.17 -12.87
N CYS A 345 -13.39 -3.69 -12.83
CA CYS A 345 -12.22 -4.56 -12.69
C CYS A 345 -12.18 -5.27 -11.33
N MET A 346 -12.54 -4.60 -10.24
CA MET A 346 -12.63 -5.24 -8.91
C MET A 346 -13.67 -6.35 -8.91
N ARG A 347 -14.88 -6.09 -9.43
CA ARG A 347 -15.94 -7.11 -9.55
C ARG A 347 -15.50 -8.29 -10.41
N ALA A 348 -14.90 -8.04 -11.57
CA ALA A 348 -14.41 -9.11 -12.45
C ALA A 348 -13.32 -9.95 -11.78
N ALA A 349 -12.40 -9.32 -11.03
CA ALA A 349 -11.38 -10.05 -10.27
C ALA A 349 -11.99 -11.04 -9.27
N GLU A 350 -13.08 -10.65 -8.59
CA GLU A 350 -13.75 -11.50 -7.60
C GLU A 350 -14.66 -12.56 -8.24
N ALA A 351 -15.39 -12.19 -9.30
CA ALA A 351 -16.30 -13.08 -10.00
C ALA A 351 -15.57 -14.20 -10.75
N ASP A 352 -14.42 -13.89 -11.36
CA ASP A 352 -13.62 -14.84 -12.14
C ASP A 352 -12.51 -15.50 -11.32
N ALA A 353 -12.56 -15.40 -9.99
CA ALA A 353 -11.59 -16.01 -9.09
C ALA A 353 -11.47 -17.53 -9.31
N LYS A 354 -10.28 -18.09 -9.06
CA LYS A 354 -10.00 -19.52 -9.27
C LYS A 354 -9.21 -20.08 -8.12
N LEU A 355 -9.46 -21.34 -7.77
CA LEU A 355 -8.61 -22.09 -6.85
C LEU A 355 -7.23 -22.27 -7.49
N ASP A 356 -6.20 -21.97 -6.71
CA ASP A 356 -4.83 -22.27 -7.07
C ASP A 356 -4.38 -23.65 -6.55
N GLN A 357 -3.13 -24.00 -6.83
CA GLN A 357 -2.53 -25.28 -6.43
C GLN A 357 -2.36 -25.43 -4.90
N TRP A 358 -2.51 -24.36 -4.13
CA TRP A 358 -2.42 -24.36 -2.66
C TRP A 358 -3.81 -24.42 -2.01
N GLY A 359 -4.88 -24.55 -2.81
CA GLY A 359 -6.25 -24.57 -2.33
C GLY A 359 -6.76 -23.19 -1.91
N VAL A 360 -6.14 -22.11 -2.38
CA VAL A 360 -6.56 -20.73 -2.15
C VAL A 360 -7.38 -20.24 -3.33
N MET A 361 -8.55 -19.65 -3.07
CA MET A 361 -9.33 -18.94 -4.07
C MET A 361 -8.67 -17.60 -4.36
N CYS A 362 -8.00 -17.51 -5.50
CA CYS A 362 -7.24 -16.36 -5.95
C CYS A 362 -8.13 -15.48 -6.84
N PRO A 363 -8.18 -14.15 -6.61
CA PRO A 363 -8.82 -13.22 -7.55
C PRO A 363 -8.25 -13.40 -8.96
N ALA A 364 -9.03 -13.13 -10.00
CA ALA A 364 -8.52 -13.17 -11.36
C ALA A 364 -7.40 -12.14 -11.55
N GLY A 365 -6.22 -12.62 -11.94
CA GLY A 365 -5.02 -11.82 -12.00
C GLY A 365 -5.12 -10.64 -12.96
N MET A 366 -5.72 -10.84 -14.14
CA MET A 366 -5.76 -9.79 -15.14
C MET A 366 -6.58 -8.56 -14.73
N PRO A 367 -7.87 -8.68 -14.35
CA PRO A 367 -8.63 -7.53 -13.88
C PRO A 367 -7.99 -6.82 -12.69
N ALA A 368 -7.45 -7.56 -11.71
CA ALA A 368 -6.76 -6.98 -10.56
C ALA A 368 -5.51 -6.17 -10.99
N GLU A 369 -4.68 -6.72 -11.88
CA GLU A 369 -3.47 -6.05 -12.35
C GLU A 369 -3.77 -4.84 -13.26
N VAL A 370 -4.87 -4.85 -14.02
CA VAL A 370 -5.29 -3.69 -14.82
C VAL A 370 -5.53 -2.47 -13.95
N THR A 371 -6.23 -2.62 -12.81
CA THR A 371 -6.45 -1.50 -11.88
C THR A 371 -5.13 -0.87 -11.44
N ARG A 372 -4.18 -1.70 -11.00
CA ARG A 372 -2.87 -1.29 -10.51
C ARG A 372 -2.05 -0.58 -11.59
N ASN A 373 -2.05 -1.09 -12.82
CA ASN A 373 -1.29 -0.50 -13.93
C ASN A 373 -1.90 0.81 -14.43
N LEU A 374 -3.22 0.85 -14.62
CA LEU A 374 -3.89 2.04 -15.12
C LEU A 374 -3.79 3.20 -14.12
N PHE A 375 -3.84 2.91 -12.82
CA PHE A 375 -3.79 3.95 -11.78
C PHE A 375 -2.50 4.77 -11.79
N MET A 376 -1.40 4.21 -12.31
CA MET A 376 -0.11 4.90 -12.47
C MET A 376 -0.22 6.14 -13.35
N THR A 377 -1.16 6.17 -14.30
CA THR A 377 -1.44 7.32 -15.17
C THR A 377 -2.77 7.98 -14.85
N ALA A 378 -3.78 7.22 -14.41
CA ALA A 378 -5.08 7.76 -14.06
C ALA A 378 -5.00 8.70 -12.84
N TYR A 379 -4.34 8.33 -11.75
CA TYR A 379 -4.31 9.19 -10.56
C TYR A 379 -3.60 10.54 -10.78
N PRO A 380 -2.43 10.61 -11.45
CA PRO A 380 -1.85 11.90 -11.85
C PRO A 380 -2.82 12.76 -12.68
N ARG A 381 -3.58 12.13 -13.59
CA ARG A 381 -4.58 12.82 -14.42
C ARG A 381 -5.79 13.28 -13.60
N MET A 382 -6.24 12.50 -12.63
CA MET A 382 -7.30 12.89 -11.69
C MET A 382 -6.88 14.11 -10.86
N VAL A 383 -5.62 14.16 -10.40
CA VAL A 383 -5.05 15.31 -9.70
C VAL A 383 -4.97 16.53 -10.62
N GLU A 384 -4.52 16.36 -11.87
CA GLU A 384 -4.53 17.43 -12.88
C GLU A 384 -5.94 17.96 -13.12
N ILE A 385 -6.96 17.09 -13.19
CA ILE A 385 -8.36 17.51 -13.30
C ILE A 385 -8.77 18.39 -12.12
N LEU A 386 -8.44 18.04 -10.88
CA LEU A 386 -8.71 18.90 -9.72
C LEU A 386 -8.00 20.25 -9.83
N GLN A 387 -6.76 20.29 -10.34
CA GLN A 387 -6.03 21.54 -10.59
C GLN A 387 -6.72 22.41 -11.65
N LEU A 388 -7.22 21.79 -12.72
CA LEU A 388 -7.93 22.51 -13.79
C LEU A 388 -9.32 23.01 -13.33
N LEU A 389 -10.04 22.24 -12.51
CA LEU A 389 -11.32 22.64 -11.93
C LEU A 389 -11.14 23.71 -10.84
N GLY A 390 -10.08 23.60 -10.03
CA GLY A 390 -9.79 24.52 -8.93
C GLY A 390 -9.20 25.84 -9.40
N SER A 391 -8.25 25.81 -10.34
CA SER A 391 -7.56 26.98 -10.88
C SER A 391 -7.12 27.95 -9.77
N SER A 392 -7.39 29.25 -9.92
CA SER A 392 -7.08 30.29 -8.94
C SER A 392 -7.80 30.11 -7.60
N SER A 393 -8.89 29.34 -7.51
CA SER A 393 -9.57 29.09 -6.22
C SER A 393 -8.67 28.36 -5.23
N PHE A 394 -7.66 27.62 -5.69
CA PHE A 394 -6.63 27.03 -4.83
C PHE A 394 -5.65 28.04 -4.24
N MET A 395 -5.60 29.27 -4.76
CA MET A 395 -4.82 30.36 -4.17
C MET A 395 -5.65 31.26 -3.26
N ILE A 396 -6.98 31.04 -3.22
CA ILE A 396 -7.94 31.83 -2.43
C ILE A 396 -8.53 30.94 -1.33
N ILE A 397 -7.62 30.40 -0.51
CA ILE A 397 -7.91 29.54 0.64
C ILE A 397 -7.15 30.08 1.86
N PRO A 398 -7.67 31.09 2.58
CA PRO A 398 -7.06 31.54 3.83
C PRO A 398 -6.93 30.39 4.84
N SER A 399 -6.11 30.58 5.86
CA SER A 399 -5.94 29.61 6.94
C SER A 399 -7.16 29.59 7.86
N GLU A 400 -7.30 28.53 8.65
CA GLU A 400 -8.35 28.43 9.65
C GLU A 400 -8.36 29.63 10.62
N ALA A 401 -7.17 30.11 10.99
CA ALA A 401 -6.99 31.21 11.92
C ALA A 401 -7.56 32.54 11.40
N ASP A 402 -7.54 32.76 10.09
CA ASP A 402 -8.00 34.00 9.47
C ASP A 402 -9.52 34.21 9.66
N PHE A 403 -10.30 33.12 9.82
CA PHE A 403 -11.73 33.19 10.14
C PHE A 403 -12.03 33.70 11.56
N SER A 404 -11.01 33.88 12.39
CA SER A 404 -11.10 34.55 13.70
C SER A 404 -10.29 35.85 13.74
N GLY A 405 -9.71 36.25 12.62
CA GLY A 405 -8.85 37.43 12.49
C GLY A 405 -9.64 38.71 12.18
N PRO A 406 -8.93 39.85 12.09
CA PRO A 406 -9.55 41.16 11.83
C PRO A 406 -10.19 41.24 10.43
N LEU A 407 -9.75 40.42 9.46
CA LEU A 407 -10.31 40.37 8.10
C LEU A 407 -11.48 39.37 7.95
N LYS A 408 -12.01 38.86 9.07
CA LYS A 408 -13.14 37.92 9.04
C LYS A 408 -14.33 38.47 8.24
N PRO A 409 -14.79 39.72 8.41
CA PRO A 409 -15.92 40.24 7.64
C PRO A 409 -15.69 40.22 6.13
N GLU A 410 -14.48 40.57 5.69
CA GLU A 410 -14.09 40.52 4.27
C GLU A 410 -14.04 39.09 3.75
N ILE A 411 -13.49 38.15 4.54
CA ILE A 411 -13.47 36.74 4.18
C ILE A 411 -14.89 36.20 4.02
N GLU A 412 -15.77 36.47 4.99
CA GLU A 412 -17.16 36.00 4.98
C GLU A 412 -17.94 36.59 3.79
N GLN A 413 -17.72 37.86 3.46
CA GLN A 413 -18.38 38.53 2.34
C GLN A 413 -17.86 38.09 0.97
N TYR A 414 -16.53 38.05 0.78
CA TYR A 414 -15.94 37.91 -0.56
C TYR A 414 -15.58 36.48 -0.95
N LEU A 415 -15.48 35.56 0.02
CA LEU A 415 -15.18 34.15 -0.27
C LEU A 415 -16.40 33.24 -0.17
N ALA A 416 -17.59 33.75 0.15
CA ALA A 416 -18.82 32.99 0.01
C ALA A 416 -19.18 32.77 -1.47
N THR A 417 -19.98 31.75 -1.75
CA THR A 417 -20.62 31.55 -3.06
C THR A 417 -22.14 31.62 -2.87
N ASP A 418 -22.88 31.65 -3.98
CA ASP A 418 -24.34 31.65 -3.94
C ASP A 418 -24.92 30.43 -3.20
N SER A 419 -24.16 29.33 -3.14
CA SER A 419 -24.56 28.06 -2.53
C SER A 419 -23.91 27.76 -1.18
N THR A 420 -22.82 28.43 -0.80
CA THR A 420 -22.03 28.05 0.40
C THR A 420 -21.42 29.25 1.13
N SER A 421 -21.26 29.10 2.46
CA SER A 421 -20.50 30.08 3.25
C SER A 421 -19.01 30.06 2.88
N ALA A 422 -18.32 31.18 3.12
CA ALA A 422 -16.88 31.28 2.94
C ALA A 422 -16.09 30.17 3.65
N ARG A 423 -16.49 29.81 4.87
CA ARG A 423 -15.80 28.78 5.67
C ARG A 423 -15.92 27.40 5.04
N GLU A 424 -17.12 27.02 4.59
CA GLU A 424 -17.34 25.73 3.95
C GLU A 424 -16.66 25.64 2.58
N ARG A 425 -16.72 26.71 1.76
CA ARG A 425 -15.96 26.79 0.51
C ARG A 425 -14.48 26.60 0.77
N VAL A 426 -13.88 27.37 1.67
CA VAL A 426 -12.44 27.29 1.94
C VAL A 426 -12.06 25.91 2.46
N LYS A 427 -12.87 25.31 3.34
CA LYS A 427 -12.64 23.95 3.85
C LYS A 427 -12.60 22.90 2.74
N LEU A 428 -13.53 22.96 1.79
CA LEU A 428 -13.56 22.06 0.63
C LEU A 428 -12.33 22.26 -0.26
N PHE A 429 -11.97 23.51 -0.56
CA PHE A 429 -10.82 23.81 -1.41
C PHE A 429 -9.48 23.52 -0.73
N ARG A 430 -9.39 23.61 0.60
CA ARG A 430 -8.26 23.10 1.39
C ARG A 430 -8.12 21.58 1.24
N LEU A 431 -9.23 20.84 1.28
CA LEU A 431 -9.23 19.40 1.02
C LEU A 431 -8.74 19.06 -0.39
N ALA A 432 -9.31 19.71 -1.40
CA ALA A 432 -8.90 19.50 -2.79
C ALA A 432 -7.42 19.87 -3.02
N TRP A 433 -6.94 20.95 -2.40
CA TRP A 433 -5.53 21.32 -2.47
C TRP A 433 -4.62 20.31 -1.77
N ASP A 434 -5.05 19.72 -0.66
CA ASP A 434 -4.28 18.70 0.05
C ASP A 434 -4.21 17.37 -0.73
N ILE A 435 -5.12 17.14 -1.67
CA ILE A 435 -5.02 16.06 -2.67
C ILE A 435 -4.05 16.45 -3.79
N ALA A 436 -4.13 17.68 -4.28
CA ALA A 436 -3.62 18.05 -5.60
C ALA A 436 -2.31 18.83 -5.62
N GLY A 437 -2.00 19.60 -4.58
CA GLY A 437 -0.92 20.60 -4.59
C GLY A 437 -0.05 20.67 -3.34
N SER A 438 -0.47 20.08 -2.22
CA SER A 438 0.37 20.01 -1.03
C SER A 438 1.55 19.04 -1.20
N ALA A 439 2.54 19.09 -0.28
CA ALA A 439 3.63 18.12 -0.27
C ALA A 439 3.11 16.68 -0.08
N PHE A 440 2.08 16.50 0.76
CA PHE A 440 1.37 15.23 0.92
C PHE A 440 0.72 14.78 -0.40
N GLY A 441 -0.07 15.64 -1.05
CA GLY A 441 -0.71 15.33 -2.33
C GLY A 441 0.29 15.00 -3.44
N SER A 442 1.39 15.74 -3.52
CA SER A 442 2.49 15.48 -4.46
C SER A 442 3.16 14.12 -4.21
N ARG A 443 3.40 13.76 -2.94
CA ARG A 443 3.87 12.42 -2.56
C ARG A 443 2.89 11.34 -2.97
N GLN A 444 1.58 11.56 -2.83
CA GLN A 444 0.56 10.60 -3.28
C GLN A 444 0.64 10.36 -4.79
N VAL A 445 0.84 11.40 -5.60
CA VAL A 445 1.02 11.25 -7.06
C VAL A 445 2.26 10.40 -7.38
N LEU A 446 3.38 10.69 -6.72
CA LEU A 446 4.61 9.92 -6.91
C LEU A 446 4.45 8.47 -6.46
N TYR A 447 3.79 8.27 -5.31
CA TYR A 447 3.47 6.96 -4.76
C TYR A 447 2.63 6.14 -5.74
N GLU A 448 1.52 6.66 -6.24
CA GLU A 448 0.65 5.90 -7.14
C GLU A 448 1.31 5.59 -8.49
N ARG A 449 2.19 6.48 -8.96
CA ARG A 449 2.97 6.27 -10.19
C ARG A 449 3.95 5.11 -10.08
N PHE A 450 4.45 4.79 -8.88
CA PHE A 450 5.47 3.75 -8.65
C PHE A 450 5.10 2.70 -7.59
N PHE A 451 3.85 2.71 -7.13
CA PHE A 451 3.34 1.88 -6.03
C PHE A 451 3.70 0.40 -6.17
N ALA A 452 3.61 -0.10 -7.40
CA ALA A 452 3.86 -1.50 -7.74
C ALA A 452 5.27 -1.75 -8.28
N SER A 453 5.72 -0.92 -9.23
CA SER A 453 7.07 -0.91 -9.82
C SER A 453 7.14 0.24 -10.85
N ASP A 454 8.29 0.41 -11.50
CA ASP A 454 8.43 1.24 -12.69
C ASP A 454 7.54 0.77 -13.88
N PRO A 455 7.14 1.69 -14.78
CA PRO A 455 6.28 1.39 -15.93
C PRO A 455 6.75 0.25 -16.84
N LEU A 456 8.06 0.09 -17.06
CA LEU A 456 8.57 -0.94 -17.95
C LEU A 456 8.39 -2.34 -17.34
N THR A 457 8.76 -2.51 -16.07
CA THR A 457 8.54 -3.76 -15.34
C THR A 457 7.06 -4.11 -15.31
N ARG A 458 6.21 -3.11 -15.08
CA ARG A 458 4.76 -3.29 -15.05
C ARG A 458 4.16 -3.70 -16.40
N ALA A 459 4.59 -3.07 -17.49
CA ALA A 459 4.22 -3.47 -18.85
C ALA A 459 4.66 -4.91 -19.19
N ARG A 460 5.84 -5.33 -18.73
CA ARG A 460 6.31 -6.72 -18.89
C ARG A 460 5.43 -7.72 -18.14
N VAL A 461 5.02 -7.41 -16.91
CA VAL A 461 4.09 -8.26 -16.16
C VAL A 461 2.76 -8.42 -16.91
N LEU A 462 2.18 -7.34 -17.42
CA LEU A 462 0.95 -7.41 -18.24
C LEU A 462 1.13 -8.28 -19.48
N LYS A 463 2.24 -8.13 -20.20
CA LYS A 463 2.54 -8.97 -21.37
C LYS A 463 2.65 -10.45 -20.99
N THR A 464 3.25 -10.76 -19.85
CA THR A 464 3.42 -12.14 -19.39
C THR A 464 2.11 -12.79 -18.96
N VAL A 465 1.19 -12.04 -18.35
CA VAL A 465 -0.07 -12.60 -17.84
C VAL A 465 -1.23 -12.55 -18.83
N PHE A 466 -1.13 -11.76 -19.91
CA PHE A 466 -2.16 -11.66 -20.95
C PHE A 466 -2.17 -12.90 -21.88
N PRO A 467 -3.34 -13.51 -22.15
CA PRO A 467 -3.46 -14.69 -23.01
C PRO A 467 -3.39 -14.30 -24.51
N ALA A 468 -2.23 -13.82 -24.97
CA ALA A 468 -2.05 -13.29 -26.33
C ALA A 468 -2.39 -14.31 -27.43
N LYS A 469 -2.27 -15.61 -27.15
CA LYS A 469 -2.59 -16.67 -28.10
C LYS A 469 -4.04 -16.57 -28.59
N GLU A 470 -4.99 -16.34 -27.69
CA GLU A 470 -6.43 -16.27 -28.01
C GLU A 470 -6.73 -15.21 -29.08
N VAL A 471 -6.17 -14.02 -28.94
CA VAL A 471 -6.38 -12.94 -29.92
C VAL A 471 -5.61 -13.18 -31.22
N THR A 472 -4.42 -13.78 -31.16
CA THR A 472 -3.64 -14.08 -32.37
C THR A 472 -4.24 -15.22 -33.17
N ASP A 473 -4.81 -16.23 -32.51
CA ASP A 473 -5.43 -17.37 -33.20
C ASP A 473 -6.68 -16.92 -33.94
N ARG A 474 -7.51 -16.03 -33.37
CA ARG A 474 -8.65 -15.42 -34.09
C ARG A 474 -8.23 -14.69 -35.36
N VAL A 475 -7.09 -14.00 -35.35
CA VAL A 475 -6.54 -13.35 -36.55
C VAL A 475 -6.03 -14.37 -37.55
N ARG A 476 -5.31 -15.42 -37.11
CA ARG A 476 -4.85 -16.51 -37.99
C ARG A 476 -6.02 -17.24 -38.64
N GLU A 477 -7.06 -17.56 -37.87
CA GLU A 477 -8.31 -18.16 -38.34
C GLU A 477 -9.00 -17.27 -39.38
N PHE A 478 -9.04 -15.95 -39.17
CA PHE A 478 -9.61 -15.02 -40.14
C PHE A 478 -8.82 -15.03 -41.46
N LEU A 479 -7.49 -15.00 -41.40
CA LEU A 479 -6.62 -15.02 -42.58
C LEU A 479 -6.76 -16.34 -43.38
N ALA A 480 -6.87 -17.47 -42.68
CA ALA A 480 -7.01 -18.79 -43.29
C ALA A 480 -8.33 -19.02 -44.04
N ARG A 481 -9.35 -18.17 -43.85
CA ARG A 481 -10.65 -18.27 -44.55
C ARG A 481 -10.57 -17.93 -46.04
N SER A 482 -9.44 -17.40 -46.51
CA SER A 482 -9.25 -16.91 -47.88
C SER A 482 -8.72 -17.97 -48.85
N ASP A 483 -8.36 -19.15 -48.34
CA ASP A 483 -7.71 -20.23 -49.12
C ASP A 483 -8.71 -21.34 -49.56
N GLU A 484 -10.01 -21.17 -49.33
CA GLU A 484 -11.07 -22.14 -49.67
C GLU A 484 -12.21 -21.56 -50.56
N ALA A 485 -12.01 -20.42 -51.21
CA ALA A 485 -12.99 -19.80 -52.13
C ALA A 485 -12.56 -19.85 -53.60
#